data_AF-A0A8T6TD07-F1
#
_entry.id   AF-A0A8T6TD07-F1
#
_cell.length_a   1.000
_cell.length_b   1.000
_cell.length_c   1.000
_cell.angle_alpha   90.00
_cell.angle_beta   90.00
_cell.angle_gamma   90.00
#
_symmetry.space_group_name_H-M   'P 1'
#
loop_
_entity.id
_entity.type
_entity.pdbx_description
1 polymer ?
#
loop_
_entity_poly.entity_id
_entity_poly.type
_entity_poly.pdbx_seq_one_letter_code
_entity_poly.pdbx_strand_id
1 'polypeptide(L)'
;MAPFAMCERCETEYRDPATRRFHAQTTNCPDCAPRYMLLERGGQELDGDPFAGFAARVMEGGLGVMKGWGGMHIVCLPEVADQLRERYHRPAKPFALLVRDIEAARHLADMTPGEEEVLTGHIRPIVLVHKTGTGSLEGVAPGLGNVGLMLPYTPS
;
A
#
# COMPACT_ATOMS: atom_id res chain seq x y z
N MET A 1 -6.75 7.40 18.41
CA MET A 1 -6.61 6.33 19.42
C MET A 1 -7.56 6.49 20.62
N ALA A 2 -8.09 7.67 20.93
CA ALA A 2 -8.97 7.88 22.09
C ALA A 2 -10.12 6.85 22.29
N PRO A 3 -10.74 6.27 21.23
CA PRO A 3 -11.76 5.23 21.41
C PRO A 3 -11.23 3.82 21.73
N PHE A 4 -9.92 3.60 21.62
CA PHE A 4 -9.26 2.30 21.80
C PHE A 4 -8.44 2.33 23.10
N ALA A 5 -9.03 1.82 24.19
CA ALA A 5 -8.35 1.74 25.47
C ALA A 5 -7.16 0.78 25.41
N MET A 6 -6.02 1.18 25.97
CA MET A 6 -4.84 0.31 26.06
C MET A 6 -5.14 -0.89 26.97
N CYS A 7 -4.64 -2.07 26.61
CA CYS A 7 -4.59 -3.20 27.54
C CYS A 7 -3.44 -3.01 28.53
N GLU A 8 -3.42 -3.80 29.60
CA GLU A 8 -2.42 -3.72 30.68
C GLU A 8 -0.97 -3.81 30.15
N ARG A 9 -0.71 -4.69 29.17
CA ARG A 9 0.62 -4.82 28.55
C ARG A 9 1.04 -3.53 27.84
N CYS A 10 0.16 -2.96 27.02
CA CYS A 10 0.44 -1.72 26.29
C CYS A 10 0.60 -0.53 27.23
N GLU A 11 -0.18 -0.47 28.32
CA GLU A 11 -0.06 0.57 29.32
C GLU A 11 1.27 0.49 30.09
N THR A 12 1.71 -0.72 30.44
CA THR A 12 3.02 -0.95 31.07
C THR A 12 4.15 -0.45 30.17
N GLU A 13 4.15 -0.85 28.89
CA GLU A 13 5.16 -0.40 27.93
C GLU A 13 5.12 1.12 27.66
N TYR A 14 3.94 1.71 27.71
CA TYR A 14 3.73 3.15 27.52
C TYR A 14 4.34 3.97 28.67
N ARG A 15 4.34 3.44 29.90
CA ARG A 15 4.84 4.13 31.10
C ARG A 15 6.31 3.84 31.43
N ASP A 16 6.89 2.78 30.88
CA ASP A 16 8.27 2.37 31.17
C ASP A 16 9.29 3.10 30.26
N PRO A 17 10.18 3.94 30.81
CA PRO A 17 11.22 4.65 30.03
C PRO A 17 12.26 3.75 29.36
N ALA A 18 12.37 2.48 29.79
CA ALA A 18 13.28 1.51 29.18
C ALA A 18 12.77 0.97 27.84
N THR A 19 11.49 1.17 27.51
CA THR A 19 10.91 0.68 26.25
C THR A 19 10.92 1.77 25.17
N ARG A 20 11.11 1.34 23.92
CA ARG A 20 10.93 2.21 22.73
C ARG A 20 9.50 2.74 22.54
N ARG A 21 8.54 2.23 23.31
CA ARG A 21 7.12 2.62 23.30
C ARG A 21 6.76 3.57 24.45
N PHE A 22 7.74 4.01 25.25
CA PHE A 22 7.53 5.03 26.27
C PHE A 22 6.86 6.27 25.66
N HIS A 23 5.69 6.64 26.18
CA HIS A 23 4.85 7.75 25.71
C HIS A 23 4.44 7.69 24.23
N ALA A 24 4.48 6.51 23.58
CA ALA A 24 4.02 6.34 22.21
C ALA A 24 2.47 6.35 22.15
N GLN A 25 1.88 7.51 21.83
CA GLN A 25 0.42 7.73 21.81
C GLN A 25 -0.37 6.78 20.89
N THR A 26 0.29 6.22 19.88
CA THR A 26 -0.30 5.29 18.92
C THR A 26 -0.03 3.83 19.23
N THR A 27 0.56 3.53 20.41
CA THR A 27 0.85 2.15 20.83
C THR A 27 -0.43 1.33 20.95
N ASN A 28 -0.38 0.11 20.44
CA ASN A 28 -1.43 -0.88 20.54
C ASN A 28 -0.84 -2.29 20.31
N CYS A 29 -1.65 -3.30 20.54
CA CYS A 29 -1.37 -4.69 20.23
C CYS A 29 -2.62 -5.35 19.62
N PRO A 30 -2.53 -6.58 19.09
CA PRO A 30 -3.69 -7.27 18.52
C PRO A 30 -4.93 -7.34 19.44
N ASP A 31 -4.73 -7.25 20.77
CA ASP A 31 -5.80 -7.31 21.77
C ASP A 31 -6.55 -5.97 21.96
N CYS A 32 -5.89 -4.82 21.73
CA CYS A 32 -6.46 -3.48 21.95
C CYS A 32 -6.46 -2.59 20.70
N ALA A 33 -5.92 -3.08 19.58
CA ALA A 33 -5.86 -2.36 18.32
C ALA A 33 -7.22 -2.31 17.61
N PRO A 34 -7.42 -1.32 16.72
CA PRO A 34 -8.43 -1.43 15.67
C PRO A 34 -8.21 -2.70 14.86
N ARG A 35 -9.31 -3.35 14.47
CA ARG A 35 -9.27 -4.56 13.63
C ARG A 35 -9.51 -4.20 12.17
N TYR A 36 -8.81 -4.90 11.28
CA TYR A 36 -9.14 -4.91 9.86
C TYR A 36 -10.25 -5.93 9.61
N MET A 37 -11.08 -5.63 8.62
CA MET A 37 -12.17 -6.48 8.15
C MET A 37 -12.14 -6.47 6.63
N LEU A 38 -12.53 -7.59 6.02
CA LEU A 38 -12.70 -7.68 4.58
C LEU A 38 -14.19 -7.67 4.26
N LEU A 39 -14.61 -6.68 3.47
CA LEU A 39 -16.00 -6.56 3.03
C LEU A 39 -16.11 -6.95 1.56
N GLU A 40 -17.15 -7.71 1.22
CA GLU A 40 -17.53 -7.94 -0.17
C GLU A 40 -18.42 -6.81 -0.72
N ARG A 41 -18.72 -6.90 -2.02
CA ARG A 41 -19.65 -5.98 -2.67
C ARG A 41 -21.04 -6.15 -2.04
N GLY A 42 -21.51 -5.10 -1.36
CA GLY A 42 -22.77 -5.14 -0.61
C GLY A 42 -22.56 -4.88 0.88
N GLY A 43 -21.31 -4.86 1.35
CA GLY A 43 -20.96 -4.51 2.73
C GLY A 43 -21.02 -5.67 3.71
N GLN A 44 -21.22 -6.90 3.23
CA GLN A 44 -21.10 -8.10 4.06
C GLN A 44 -19.63 -8.34 4.41
N GLU A 45 -19.37 -8.61 5.69
CA GLU A 45 -18.05 -9.00 6.18
C GLU A 45 -17.79 -10.48 5.85
N LEU A 46 -16.57 -10.76 5.40
CA LEU A 46 -16.10 -12.10 5.08
C LEU A 46 -15.26 -12.64 6.23
N ASP A 47 -15.50 -13.90 6.57
CA ASP A 47 -14.73 -14.62 7.58
C ASP A 47 -13.28 -14.90 7.12
N GLY A 48 -12.38 -15.06 8.09
CA GLY A 48 -10.99 -15.43 7.88
C GLY A 48 -10.01 -14.27 8.05
N ASP A 49 -8.79 -14.43 7.55
CA ASP A 49 -7.78 -13.37 7.56
C ASP A 49 -8.11 -12.32 6.47
N PRO A 50 -8.44 -11.08 6.85
CA PRO A 50 -8.80 -10.04 5.89
C PRO A 50 -7.66 -9.71 4.91
N PHE A 51 -6.40 -9.86 5.32
CA PHE A 51 -5.26 -9.56 4.46
C PHE A 51 -5.06 -10.63 3.40
N ALA A 52 -4.97 -11.90 3.81
CA ALA A 52 -4.85 -13.02 2.88
C ALA A 52 -6.06 -13.10 1.94
N GLY A 53 -7.28 -12.92 2.47
CA GLY A 53 -8.51 -12.95 1.68
C GLY A 53 -8.62 -11.80 0.67
N PHE A 54 -8.12 -10.61 1.02
CA PHE A 54 -8.06 -9.46 0.11
C PHE A 54 -7.00 -9.67 -0.97
N ALA A 55 -5.79 -10.09 -0.57
CA ALA A 55 -4.68 -10.34 -1.49
C ALA A 55 -5.05 -11.39 -2.53
N ALA A 56 -5.65 -12.52 -2.12
CA ALA A 56 -6.09 -13.57 -3.03
C ALA A 56 -7.06 -13.03 -4.10
N ARG A 57 -8.08 -12.26 -3.70
CA ARG A 57 -9.06 -11.67 -4.62
C ARG A 57 -8.45 -10.67 -5.59
N VAL A 58 -7.50 -9.85 -5.13
CA VAL A 58 -6.77 -8.94 -6.01
C VAL A 58 -5.89 -9.73 -6.98
N MET A 59 -5.21 -10.78 -6.51
CA MET A 59 -4.37 -11.66 -7.33
C MET A 59 -5.18 -12.45 -8.38
N GLU A 60 -6.46 -12.71 -8.13
CA GLU A 60 -7.41 -13.28 -9.10
C GLU A 60 -7.91 -12.26 -10.15
N GLY A 61 -7.38 -11.03 -10.15
CA GLY A 61 -7.74 -9.96 -11.09
C GLY A 61 -8.86 -9.05 -10.59
N GLY A 62 -9.19 -9.11 -9.29
CA GLY A 62 -10.19 -8.23 -8.68
C GLY A 62 -9.72 -6.79 -8.45
N LEU A 63 -10.68 -5.86 -8.42
CA LEU A 63 -10.47 -4.48 -7.98
C LEU A 63 -10.83 -4.37 -6.50
N GLY A 64 -9.85 -3.99 -5.67
CA GLY A 64 -9.99 -3.82 -4.24
C GLY A 64 -9.98 -2.35 -3.81
N VAL A 65 -10.55 -2.06 -2.65
CA VAL A 65 -10.37 -0.78 -1.96
C VAL A 65 -9.78 -1.08 -0.58
N MET A 66 -8.65 -0.45 -0.26
CA MET A 66 -7.98 -0.60 1.04
C MET A 66 -7.88 0.73 1.77
N LYS A 67 -8.03 0.69 3.10
CA LYS A 67 -7.83 1.86 3.97
C LYS A 67 -6.37 1.93 4.40
N GLY A 68 -5.68 2.99 4.00
CA GLY A 68 -4.35 3.36 4.51
C GLY A 68 -4.44 4.49 5.55
N TRP A 69 -3.28 5.00 5.97
CA TRP A 69 -3.19 6.11 6.95
C TRP A 69 -3.77 7.43 6.44
N GLY A 70 -3.53 7.75 5.16
CA GLY A 70 -3.92 9.02 4.55
C GLY A 70 -5.26 8.99 3.80
N GLY A 71 -5.94 7.84 3.74
CA GLY A 71 -7.18 7.70 2.98
C GLY A 71 -7.40 6.29 2.44
N MET A 72 -8.22 6.19 1.41
CA MET A 72 -8.51 4.93 0.73
C MET A 72 -7.70 4.84 -0.57
N HIS A 73 -7.17 3.65 -0.87
CA HIS A 73 -6.54 3.33 -2.14
C HIS A 73 -7.41 2.34 -2.90
N ILE A 74 -7.60 2.58 -4.19
CA ILE A 74 -8.17 1.58 -5.10
C ILE A 74 -6.99 0.85 -5.73
N VAL A 75 -6.99 -0.47 -5.63
CA VAL A 75 -5.87 -1.31 -6.03
C VAL A 75 -6.36 -2.42 -6.95
N CYS A 76 -5.49 -2.80 -7.87
CA CYS A 76 -5.66 -3.94 -8.75
C CYS A 76 -4.27 -4.39 -9.19
N LEU A 77 -4.20 -5.55 -9.84
CA LEU A 77 -2.98 -5.93 -10.54
C LEU A 77 -2.75 -5.06 -11.80
N PRO A 78 -1.49 -4.82 -12.22
CA PRO A 78 -1.18 -4.04 -13.42
C PRO A 78 -1.87 -4.56 -14.69
N GLU A 79 -2.01 -5.88 -14.81
CA GLU A 79 -2.58 -6.57 -15.98
C GLU A 79 -4.06 -6.29 -16.18
N VAL A 80 -4.76 -5.85 -15.12
CA VAL A 80 -6.18 -5.50 -15.15
C VAL A 80 -6.43 -3.99 -14.96
N ALA A 81 -5.39 -3.16 -15.07
CA ALA A 81 -5.48 -1.72 -14.86
C ALA A 81 -6.48 -1.02 -15.81
N ASP A 82 -6.73 -1.59 -17.00
CA ASP A 82 -7.70 -1.04 -17.96
C ASP A 82 -9.14 -1.08 -17.40
N GLN A 83 -9.50 -2.13 -16.65
CA GLN A 83 -10.80 -2.19 -15.96
C GLN A 83 -10.97 -1.04 -14.97
N LEU A 84 -9.88 -0.65 -14.31
CA LEU A 84 -9.87 0.49 -13.39
C LEU A 84 -10.04 1.82 -14.14
N ARG A 85 -9.41 1.96 -15.32
CA ARG A 85 -9.55 3.16 -16.17
C ARG A 85 -10.97 3.35 -16.65
N GLU A 86 -11.59 2.28 -17.15
CA GLU A 86 -12.97 2.30 -17.64
C GLU A 86 -13.93 2.69 -16.52
N ARG A 87 -13.80 2.04 -15.35
CA ARG A 87 -14.69 2.24 -14.21
C ARG A 87 -14.64 3.65 -13.61
N TYR A 88 -13.45 4.27 -13.60
CA TYR A 88 -13.25 5.60 -13.02
C TYR A 88 -13.04 6.70 -14.06
N HIS A 89 -13.34 6.43 -15.33
CA HIS A 89 -13.23 7.37 -16.44
C HIS A 89 -11.87 8.09 -16.49
N ARG A 90 -10.78 7.32 -16.34
CA ARG A 90 -9.40 7.83 -16.25
C ARG A 90 -8.53 7.28 -17.39
N PRO A 91 -8.72 7.75 -18.64
CA PRO A 91 -8.16 7.09 -19.82
C PRO A 91 -6.63 7.17 -19.90
N ALA A 92 -6.02 8.33 -19.60
CA ALA A 92 -4.59 8.53 -19.85
C ALA A 92 -3.76 8.80 -18.58
N LYS A 93 -4.38 9.32 -17.50
CA LYS A 93 -3.61 9.74 -16.32
C LYS A 93 -2.93 8.51 -15.69
N PRO A 94 -1.60 8.54 -15.49
CA PRO A 94 -0.85 7.39 -14.98
C PRO A 94 -1.31 7.01 -13.57
N PHE A 95 -1.21 5.74 -13.25
CA PHE A 95 -1.33 5.22 -11.90
C PHE A 95 0.04 5.08 -11.25
N ALA A 96 0.07 5.16 -9.91
CA ALA A 96 1.25 4.77 -9.16
C ALA A 96 1.28 3.24 -9.00
N LEU A 97 2.46 2.66 -9.10
CA LEU A 97 2.68 1.23 -8.95
C LEU A 97 3.40 0.96 -7.63
N LEU A 98 2.76 0.19 -6.76
CA LEU A 98 3.38 -0.33 -5.55
C LEU A 98 4.22 -1.55 -5.93
N VAL A 99 5.52 -1.51 -5.66
CA VAL A 99 6.46 -2.60 -5.93
C VAL A 99 7.03 -3.15 -4.63
N ARG A 100 7.37 -4.44 -4.59
CA ARG A 100 7.74 -5.13 -3.34
C ARG A 100 9.01 -4.57 -2.71
N ASP A 101 10.04 -4.34 -3.51
CA ASP A 101 11.38 -3.96 -3.09
C ASP A 101 12.11 -3.20 -4.21
N ILE A 102 13.31 -2.71 -3.90
CA ILE A 102 14.16 -1.97 -4.84
C ILE A 102 14.63 -2.82 -6.01
N GLU A 103 14.78 -4.13 -5.82
CA GLU A 103 15.17 -5.05 -6.89
C GLU A 103 14.06 -5.12 -7.93
N ALA A 104 12.82 -5.34 -7.52
CA ALA A 104 11.65 -5.32 -8.40
C ALA A 104 11.49 -3.97 -9.11
N ALA A 105 11.76 -2.85 -8.43
CA ALA A 105 11.74 -1.52 -9.06
C ALA A 105 12.75 -1.42 -10.22
N ARG A 106 13.99 -1.88 -10.03
CA ARG A 106 15.06 -1.88 -11.06
C ARG A 106 14.76 -2.76 -12.27
N HIS A 107 13.89 -3.76 -12.13
CA HIS A 107 13.46 -4.58 -13.28
C HIS A 107 12.42 -3.86 -14.16
N LEU A 108 11.76 -2.83 -13.61
CA LEU A 108 10.68 -2.10 -14.28
C LEU A 108 11.12 -0.72 -14.78
N ALA A 109 12.20 -0.18 -14.23
CA ALA A 109 12.67 1.18 -14.50
C ALA A 109 14.19 1.32 -14.41
N ASP A 110 14.72 2.18 -15.28
CA ASP A 110 16.11 2.62 -15.26
C ASP A 110 16.23 3.76 -14.24
N MET A 111 16.79 3.44 -13.07
CA MET A 111 16.85 4.37 -11.92
C MET A 111 18.26 4.91 -11.70
N THR A 112 18.33 6.20 -11.39
CA THR A 112 19.54 6.87 -10.89
C THR A 112 19.73 6.61 -9.40
N PRO A 113 20.96 6.73 -8.87
CA PRO A 113 21.21 6.59 -7.43
C PRO A 113 20.35 7.51 -6.55
N GLY A 114 20.06 8.74 -7.02
CA GLY A 114 19.21 9.68 -6.29
C GLY A 114 17.74 9.26 -6.23
N GLU A 115 17.20 8.68 -7.30
CA GLU A 115 15.83 8.15 -7.30
C GLU A 115 15.69 6.95 -6.38
N GLU A 116 16.70 6.07 -6.33
CA GLU A 116 16.74 4.93 -5.41
C GLU A 116 16.79 5.37 -3.95
N GLU A 117 17.62 6.37 -3.64
CA GLU A 117 17.72 6.95 -2.30
C GLU A 117 16.37 7.53 -1.84
N VAL A 118 15.70 8.28 -2.70
CA VAL A 118 14.38 8.85 -2.39
C VAL A 118 13.33 7.75 -2.23
N LEU A 119 13.33 6.73 -3.10
CA LEU A 119 12.36 5.64 -3.06
C LEU A 119 12.49 4.78 -1.79
N THR A 120 13.72 4.54 -1.35
CA THR A 120 14.02 3.71 -0.16
C THR A 120 14.05 4.51 1.14
N GLY A 121 14.08 5.84 1.05
CA GLY A 121 14.08 6.76 2.19
C GLY A 121 12.85 6.62 3.08
N HIS A 122 12.91 7.18 4.30
CA HIS A 122 11.88 7.00 5.33
C HIS A 122 10.48 7.47 4.89
N ILE A 123 10.41 8.51 4.06
CA ILE A 123 9.14 9.09 3.56
C ILE A 123 8.44 8.14 2.58
N ARG A 124 9.20 7.30 1.83
CA ARG A 124 8.71 6.38 0.80
C ARG A 124 7.66 7.01 -0.14
N PRO A 125 7.99 8.13 -0.82
CA PRO A 125 7.07 8.80 -1.74
C PRO A 125 6.87 7.99 -3.02
N ILE A 126 5.94 8.45 -3.87
CA ILE A 126 5.89 8.02 -5.27
C ILE A 126 7.00 8.75 -6.01
N VAL A 127 7.92 7.99 -6.61
CA VAL A 127 9.04 8.50 -7.41
C VAL A 127 8.75 8.26 -8.89
N LEU A 128 8.85 9.32 -9.71
CA LEU A 128 8.73 9.21 -11.16
C LEU A 128 10.07 8.74 -11.73
N VAL A 129 10.06 7.60 -12.42
CA VAL A 129 11.26 6.95 -12.97
C VAL A 129 11.02 6.57 -14.43
N HIS A 130 12.09 6.44 -15.21
CA HIS A 130 12.02 6.03 -16.61
C HIS A 130 11.80 4.53 -16.73
N LYS A 131 10.81 4.09 -17.49
CA LYS A 131 10.48 2.67 -17.66
C LYS A 131 11.57 1.93 -18.44
N THR A 132 11.83 0.69 -18.05
CA THR A 132 12.67 -0.21 -18.84
C THR A 132 11.78 -0.94 -19.86
N GLY A 133 11.97 -0.65 -21.14
CA GLY A 133 11.18 -1.23 -22.23
C GLY A 133 9.83 -0.53 -22.47
N THR A 134 9.16 -0.89 -23.59
CA THR A 134 8.03 -0.10 -24.13
C THR A 134 6.64 -0.72 -23.92
N GLY A 135 6.50 -1.89 -23.26
CA GLY A 135 5.24 -2.65 -23.29
C GLY A 135 4.62 -3.05 -21.95
N SER A 136 5.42 -3.35 -20.92
CA SER A 136 4.91 -4.01 -19.70
C SER A 136 4.00 -3.13 -18.82
N LEU A 137 4.03 -1.81 -19.02
CA LEU A 137 3.35 -0.84 -18.16
C LEU A 137 2.41 0.11 -18.93
N GLU A 138 1.98 -0.24 -20.14
CA GLU A 138 1.06 0.60 -20.93
C GLU A 138 -0.31 0.75 -20.24
N GLY A 139 -0.85 -0.32 -19.63
CA GLY A 139 -2.08 -0.21 -18.82
C GLY A 139 -1.94 0.74 -17.62
N VAL A 140 -0.72 0.88 -17.08
CA VAL A 140 -0.43 1.70 -15.89
C VAL A 140 -0.13 3.16 -16.25
N ALA A 141 0.61 3.42 -17.32
CA ALA A 141 1.03 4.76 -17.74
C ALA A 141 1.11 4.86 -19.28
N PRO A 142 -0.03 4.90 -19.98
CA PRO A 142 -0.08 4.74 -21.44
C PRO A 142 0.60 5.91 -22.16
N GLY A 143 1.44 5.60 -23.15
CA GLY A 143 2.13 6.60 -23.97
C GLY A 143 3.14 7.48 -23.22
N LEU A 144 3.54 7.09 -22.01
CA LEU A 144 4.53 7.81 -21.20
C LEU A 144 5.81 6.99 -21.05
N GLY A 145 6.97 7.64 -21.20
CA GLY A 145 8.27 7.02 -20.90
C GLY A 145 8.53 6.82 -19.40
N ASN A 146 7.77 7.50 -18.54
CA ASN A 146 7.92 7.45 -17.09
C ASN A 146 6.76 6.72 -16.39
N VAL A 147 7.04 6.14 -15.24
CA VAL A 147 6.05 5.55 -14.31
C VAL A 147 6.31 6.02 -12.89
N GLY A 148 5.26 6.16 -12.08
CA GLY A 148 5.40 6.44 -10.65
C GLY A 148 5.53 5.12 -9.88
N LEU A 149 6.67 4.88 -9.24
CA LEU A 149 6.88 3.72 -8.36
C LEU A 149 6.83 4.14 -6.90
N MET A 150 6.34 3.26 -6.03
CA MET A 150 6.42 3.42 -4.58
C MET A 150 6.68 2.09 -3.90
N LEU A 151 7.31 2.13 -2.72
CA LEU A 151 7.50 0.96 -1.85
C LEU A 151 6.46 0.92 -0.72
N PRO A 152 6.21 -0.24 -0.10
CA PRO A 152 5.32 -0.34 1.06
C PRO A 152 5.81 0.61 2.15
N TYR A 153 4.94 1.43 2.73
CA TYR A 153 5.35 2.48 3.68
C TYR A 153 4.77 2.30 5.08
N THR A 154 3.87 1.34 5.26
CA THR A 154 3.32 0.97 6.56
C THR A 154 4.02 -0.28 7.08
N PRO A 155 4.37 -0.33 8.38
CA PRO A 155 4.87 -1.57 8.96
C PRO A 155 3.82 -2.68 8.83
N SER A 156 4.30 -3.88 8.51
CA SER A 156 3.59 -5.16 8.65
C SER A 156 3.49 -5.56 10.12
#